data_AF-A0AAE1CQX5-F1
#
_entry.id   AF-A0AAE1CQX5-F1
#
_cell.length_a   1.000
_cell.length_b   1.000
_cell.length_c   1.000
_cell.angle_alpha   90.00
_cell.angle_beta   90.00
_cell.angle_gamma   90.00
#
_symmetry.space_group_name_H-M   'P 1'
#
loop_
_entity.id
_entity.type
_entity.pdbx_description
1 polymer ?
#
loop_
_entity_poly.entity_id
_entity_poly.type
_entity_poly.pdbx_seq_one_letter_code
_entity_poly.pdbx_strand_id
1 'polypeptide(L)'
;MGKACVVESCVKAGRQCGTIAMEQREEISKAFYGLGDLHLQQAQRAQVFPVAKFDDIWDRLKVCQTILGISEKTVRTAIQKKLPTGAVEAEKRRGRRVAAAQKDEAILRTITAHISRFPAVKSHYCHSSSSKQYLHPSLNIPKMYRMFTEEYVGQESPSFATDSRIFKKLDLGFNKPKKTNVHCA
;
A
#
# COMPACT_ATOMS: atom_id res chain seq x y z
N MET A 1 5.80 -19.42 25.76
CA MET A 1 5.35 -20.36 26.81
C MET A 1 5.89 -19.88 28.14
N GLY A 2 5.02 -19.44 29.05
CA GLY A 2 5.44 -18.90 30.35
C GLY A 2 6.00 -20.00 31.24
N LYS A 3 7.16 -19.75 31.86
CA LYS A 3 7.81 -20.71 32.78
C LYS A 3 6.85 -21.02 33.93
N ALA A 4 6.50 -22.30 34.10
CA ALA A 4 5.77 -22.76 35.27
C ALA A 4 6.63 -22.56 36.54
N CYS A 5 5.99 -22.36 37.70
CA CYS A 5 6.70 -22.23 38.97
C CYS A 5 7.43 -23.54 39.27
N VAL A 6 8.76 -23.52 39.26
CA VAL A 6 9.61 -24.73 39.43
C VAL A 6 9.96 -24.97 40.91
N VAL A 7 9.65 -24.05 41.81
CA VAL A 7 9.95 -24.17 43.25
C VAL A 7 8.91 -23.40 44.08
N GLU A 8 8.74 -23.79 45.35
CA GLU A 8 7.73 -23.38 46.35
C GLU A 8 7.64 -21.87 46.66
N SER A 9 8.31 -21.01 45.89
CA SER A 9 8.33 -19.57 46.04
C SER A 9 8.03 -18.87 44.72
N CYS A 10 7.00 -18.01 44.70
CA CYS A 10 6.68 -17.20 43.53
C CYS A 10 7.58 -15.95 43.48
N VAL A 11 8.51 -15.92 42.51
CA VAL A 11 9.48 -14.82 42.32
C VAL A 11 8.80 -13.45 42.11
N LYS A 12 7.59 -13.41 41.54
CA LYS A 12 6.88 -12.16 41.24
C LYS A 12 6.14 -11.55 42.44
N ALA A 13 5.67 -12.38 43.37
CA ALA A 13 4.80 -11.94 44.46
C ALA A 13 5.49 -12.00 45.84
N GLY A 14 6.70 -12.55 45.93
CA GLY A 14 7.45 -12.69 47.18
C GLY A 14 6.79 -13.64 48.20
N ARG A 15 5.82 -14.47 47.77
CA ARG A 15 5.07 -15.39 48.65
C ARG A 15 5.56 -16.81 48.48
N GLN A 16 5.60 -17.55 49.60
CA GLN A 16 5.80 -18.99 49.61
C GLN A 16 4.47 -19.67 49.24
N CYS A 17 4.44 -20.42 48.14
CA CYS A 17 3.24 -21.09 47.62
C CYS A 17 2.92 -22.41 48.37
N GLY A 18 3.76 -22.81 49.33
CA GLY A 18 3.58 -24.02 50.15
C GLY A 18 2.46 -23.94 51.20
N THR A 19 1.97 -22.74 51.55
CA THR A 19 0.96 -22.55 52.60
C THR A 19 -0.47 -22.37 52.09
N ILE A 20 -0.71 -22.46 50.77
CA ILE A 20 -2.07 -22.36 50.23
C ILE A 20 -2.75 -23.72 50.41
N ALA A 21 -3.63 -23.80 51.40
CA ALA A 21 -4.47 -24.97 51.63
C ALA A 21 -5.26 -25.33 50.37
N MET A 22 -5.58 -26.62 50.18
CA MET A 22 -6.30 -27.11 49.00
C MET A 22 -7.62 -26.34 48.77
N GLU A 23 -8.31 -26.01 49.86
CA GLU A 23 -9.56 -25.22 49.83
C GLU A 23 -9.36 -23.81 49.25
N GLN A 24 -8.28 -23.13 49.65
CA GLN A 24 -7.93 -21.81 49.10
C GLN A 24 -7.49 -21.90 47.63
N ARG A 25 -6.90 -23.02 47.19
CA ARG A 25 -6.59 -23.24 45.76
C ARG A 25 -7.87 -23.39 44.94
N GLU A 26 -8.87 -24.08 45.48
CA GLU A 26 -10.16 -24.25 44.83
C GLU A 26 -10.91 -22.91 44.74
N GLU A 27 -10.88 -22.09 45.80
CA GLU A 27 -11.44 -20.74 45.77
C GLU A 27 -10.75 -19.83 44.76
N ILE A 28 -9.41 -19.82 44.71
CA ILE A 28 -8.66 -19.02 43.74
C ILE A 28 -8.96 -19.48 42.31
N SER A 29 -9.09 -20.80 42.10
CA SER A 29 -9.48 -21.37 40.80
C SER A 29 -10.90 -20.94 40.42
N LYS A 30 -11.88 -21.09 41.32
CA LYS A 30 -13.27 -20.66 41.10
C LYS A 30 -13.36 -19.16 40.85
N ALA A 31 -12.60 -18.33 41.56
CA ALA A 31 -12.54 -16.89 41.33
C ALA A 31 -11.92 -16.54 39.97
N PHE A 32 -10.82 -17.20 39.59
CA PHE A 32 -10.16 -17.00 38.31
C PHE A 32 -11.05 -17.38 37.13
N TYR A 33 -11.72 -18.54 37.20
CA TYR A 33 -12.66 -18.98 36.18
C TYR A 33 -14.02 -18.27 36.24
N GLY A 34 -14.43 -17.76 37.41
CA GLY A 34 -15.60 -16.90 37.58
C GLY A 34 -15.43 -15.51 36.96
N LEU A 35 -14.21 -14.97 36.95
CA LEU A 35 -13.87 -13.76 36.18
C LEU A 35 -14.02 -13.96 34.66
N GLY A 36 -13.97 -15.21 34.19
CA GLY A 36 -14.19 -15.61 32.80
C GLY A 36 -15.62 -16.06 32.49
N ASP A 37 -16.56 -15.98 33.43
CA ASP A 37 -17.94 -16.41 33.21
C ASP A 37 -18.69 -15.40 32.33
N LEU A 38 -18.61 -15.64 31.03
CA LEU A 38 -19.25 -14.86 29.98
C LEU A 38 -20.76 -14.71 30.22
N HIS A 39 -21.44 -15.70 30.81
CA HIS A 39 -22.88 -15.64 31.08
C HIS A 39 -23.19 -14.68 32.21
N LEU A 40 -22.38 -14.65 33.27
CA LEU A 40 -22.53 -13.69 34.37
C LEU A 40 -22.24 -12.26 33.88
N GLN A 41 -21.22 -12.07 33.05
CA GLN A 41 -20.90 -10.79 32.44
C GLN A 41 -22.00 -10.31 31.47
N GLN A 42 -22.62 -11.22 30.72
CA GLN A 42 -23.74 -10.91 29.84
C GLN A 42 -25.03 -10.59 30.63
N ALA A 43 -25.30 -11.32 31.71
CA ALA A 43 -26.44 -11.06 32.59
C ALA A 43 -26.32 -9.72 33.33
N GLN A 44 -25.12 -9.37 33.80
CA GLN A 44 -24.84 -8.06 34.41
C GLN A 44 -24.96 -6.91 33.38
N ARG A 45 -24.51 -7.12 32.13
CA ARG A 45 -24.73 -6.16 31.03
C ARG A 45 -26.19 -5.92 30.71
N ALA A 46 -27.05 -6.92 30.87
CA ALA A 46 -28.49 -6.79 30.64
C ALA A 46 -29.20 -5.95 31.71
N GLN A 47 -28.63 -5.81 32.92
CA GLN A 47 -29.23 -5.06 34.03
C GLN A 47 -28.75 -3.61 34.14
N VAL A 48 -27.60 -3.24 33.54
CA VAL A 48 -27.01 -1.90 33.67
C VAL A 48 -27.39 -0.96 32.52
N PHE A 49 -27.89 -1.48 31.40
CA PHE A 49 -28.38 -0.63 30.31
C PHE A 49 -29.90 -0.70 30.24
N PRO A 50 -30.64 0.33 30.69
CA PRO A 50 -32.02 0.46 30.26
C PRO A 50 -31.96 0.60 28.74
N VAL A 51 -32.46 -0.42 28.04
CA VAL A 51 -32.69 -0.34 26.59
C VAL A 51 -33.88 0.58 26.41
N ALA A 52 -33.64 1.88 26.59
CA ALA A 52 -34.49 2.90 25.99
C ALA A 52 -34.52 2.55 24.51
N LYS A 53 -35.72 2.26 23.99
CA LYS A 53 -35.93 2.08 22.56
C LYS A 53 -35.38 3.33 21.87
N PHE A 54 -34.22 3.21 21.25
CA PHE A 54 -33.68 4.20 20.34
C PHE A 54 -34.55 4.16 19.08
N ASP A 55 -35.69 4.85 19.15
CA ASP A 55 -36.66 4.96 18.05
C ASP A 55 -36.26 6.07 17.04
N ASP A 56 -35.29 6.93 17.38
CA ASP A 56 -34.77 7.93 16.46
C ASP A 56 -33.40 7.55 15.86
N ILE A 57 -33.35 7.50 14.53
CA ILE A 57 -32.13 7.25 13.73
C ILE A 57 -31.00 8.25 14.08
N TRP A 58 -31.38 9.45 14.51
CA TRP A 58 -30.49 10.53 14.89
C TRP A 58 -29.73 10.28 16.19
N ASP A 59 -30.37 9.64 17.16
CA ASP A 59 -29.72 9.30 18.43
C ASP A 59 -28.66 8.20 18.23
N ARG A 60 -28.91 7.25 17.31
CA ARG A 60 -27.93 6.22 16.93
C ARG A 60 -26.73 6.83 16.19
N LEU A 61 -26.94 7.85 15.37
CA LEU A 61 -25.88 8.60 14.68
C LEU A 61 -24.99 9.35 15.68
N LYS A 62 -25.58 9.96 16.71
CA LYS A 62 -24.88 10.71 17.74
C LYS A 62 -23.94 9.82 18.56
N VAL A 63 -24.38 8.60 18.88
CA VAL A 63 -23.57 7.57 19.55
C VAL A 63 -22.34 7.18 18.72
N CYS A 64 -22.50 6.96 17.40
CA CYS A 64 -21.38 6.63 16.53
C CYS A 64 -20.35 7.78 16.42
N GLN A 65 -20.80 9.03 16.51
CA GLN A 65 -19.91 10.20 16.46
C GLN A 65 -19.14 10.39 17.77
N THR A 66 -19.80 10.29 18.92
CA THR A 66 -19.18 10.56 20.23
C THR A 66 -18.37 9.38 20.77
N ILE A 67 -18.84 8.15 20.59
CA ILE A 67 -18.18 6.96 21.14
C ILE A 67 -17.10 6.42 20.21
N LEU A 68 -17.37 6.39 18.89
CA LEU A 68 -16.48 5.76 17.91
C LEU A 68 -15.65 6.79 17.12
N GLY A 69 -15.90 8.09 17.29
CA GLY A 69 -15.21 9.15 16.57
C GLY A 69 -15.46 9.12 15.06
N ILE A 70 -16.56 8.48 14.61
CA ILE A 70 -16.85 8.29 13.19
C ILE A 70 -17.66 9.50 12.70
N SER A 71 -17.21 10.14 11.62
CA SER A 71 -17.93 11.27 11.03
C SER A 71 -19.33 10.88 10.53
N GLU A 72 -20.28 11.81 10.63
CA GLU A 72 -21.65 11.63 10.10
C GLU A 72 -21.66 11.15 8.65
N LYS A 73 -20.79 11.75 7.83
CA LYS A 73 -20.65 11.45 6.40
C LYS A 73 -20.26 9.98 6.17
N THR A 74 -19.37 9.44 7.00
CA THR A 74 -18.96 8.03 6.95
C THR A 74 -20.14 7.11 7.25
N VAL A 75 -20.90 7.41 8.31
CA VAL A 75 -22.06 6.60 8.71
C VAL A 75 -23.14 6.63 7.63
N ARG A 76 -23.48 7.82 7.10
CA ARG A 76 -24.45 7.97 6.01
C ARG A 76 -24.04 7.19 4.76
N THR A 77 -22.76 7.27 4.38
CA THR A 77 -22.25 6.56 3.20
C THR A 77 -22.31 5.05 3.40
N ALA A 78 -22.02 4.55 4.60
CA ALA A 78 -22.11 3.12 4.92
C ALA A 78 -23.57 2.61 4.87
N ILE A 79 -24.52 3.39 5.38
CA ILE A 79 -25.96 3.07 5.31
C ILE A 79 -26.44 3.07 3.86
N GLN A 80 -26.03 4.05 3.05
CA GLN A 80 -26.40 4.13 1.64
C GLN A 80 -25.83 2.98 0.80
N LYS A 81 -24.65 2.48 1.17
CA LYS A 81 -24.03 1.30 0.53
C LYS A 81 -24.58 -0.02 1.08
N LYS A 82 -25.59 -0.02 1.95
CA LYS A 82 -26.15 -1.26 2.51
C LYS A 82 -27.11 -1.89 1.50
N LEU A 83 -26.87 -3.15 1.17
CA LEU A 83 -27.77 -4.00 0.39
C LEU A 83 -28.98 -4.43 1.25
N PRO A 84 -30.12 -4.80 0.63
CA PRO A 84 -31.28 -5.32 1.34
C PRO A 84 -30.97 -6.55 2.22
N THR A 85 -29.94 -7.31 1.85
CA THR A 85 -29.42 -8.48 2.59
C THR A 85 -28.65 -8.12 3.85
N GLY A 86 -28.42 -6.83 4.12
CA GLY A 86 -27.63 -6.36 5.27
C GLY A 86 -26.13 -6.24 5.03
N ALA A 87 -25.63 -6.77 3.91
CA ALA A 87 -24.24 -6.62 3.51
C ALA A 87 -23.95 -5.22 2.94
N VAL A 88 -22.69 -4.78 2.99
CA VAL A 88 -22.25 -3.55 2.32
C VAL A 88 -21.89 -3.87 0.87
N GLU A 89 -22.30 -3.02 -0.07
CA GLU A 89 -21.94 -3.10 -1.48
C GLU A 89 -20.43 -3.24 -1.67
N ALA A 90 -20.04 -4.10 -2.60
CA ALA A 90 -18.64 -4.27 -2.97
C ALA A 90 -18.01 -2.94 -3.42
N GLU A 91 -16.79 -2.65 -2.95
CA GLU A 91 -16.11 -1.40 -3.26
C GLU A 91 -15.77 -1.31 -4.75
N LYS A 92 -16.52 -0.49 -5.49
CA LYS A 92 -16.35 -0.27 -6.94
C LYS A 92 -15.07 0.50 -7.31
N ARG A 93 -14.30 1.01 -6.34
CA ARG A 93 -13.09 1.82 -6.58
C ARG A 93 -11.80 1.00 -6.70
N ARG A 94 -11.85 -0.33 -6.67
CA ARG A 94 -10.63 -1.14 -6.79
C ARG A 94 -10.41 -1.58 -8.24
N GLY A 95 -9.49 -0.88 -8.90
CA GLY A 95 -8.92 -1.24 -10.21
C GLY A 95 -8.28 -0.04 -10.93
N ARG A 96 -7.09 -0.22 -11.51
CA ARG A 96 -6.57 0.74 -12.51
C ARG A 96 -7.52 0.68 -13.71
N ARG A 97 -8.07 1.83 -14.14
CA ARG A 97 -8.95 1.89 -15.32
C ARG A 97 -8.22 1.26 -16.52
N VAL A 98 -8.70 0.14 -17.04
CA VAL A 98 -8.06 -0.62 -18.14
C VAL A 98 -7.80 0.28 -19.35
N ALA A 99 -8.76 1.15 -19.70
CA ALA A 99 -8.62 2.11 -20.78
C ALA A 99 -7.46 3.10 -20.58
N ALA A 100 -7.23 3.56 -19.35
CA ALA A 100 -6.09 4.44 -19.05
C ALA A 100 -4.76 3.68 -19.21
N ALA A 101 -4.70 2.42 -18.77
CA ALA A 101 -3.51 1.59 -18.94
C ALA A 101 -3.20 1.27 -20.42
N GLN A 102 -4.21 1.00 -21.25
CA GLN A 102 -4.04 0.75 -22.69
C GLN A 102 -3.58 2.02 -23.43
N LYS A 103 -4.17 3.17 -23.08
CA LYS A 103 -3.79 4.46 -23.63
C LYS A 103 -2.34 4.82 -23.29
N ASP A 104 -1.93 4.59 -22.03
CA ASP A 104 -0.54 4.74 -21.60
C ASP A 104 0.39 3.87 -22.46
N GLU A 105 0.03 2.60 -22.68
CA GLU A 105 0.84 1.65 -23.47
C GLU A 105 0.99 2.07 -24.93
N ALA A 106 -0.06 2.59 -25.57
CA ALA A 106 0.02 3.09 -26.94
C ALA A 106 1.02 4.26 -27.06
N ILE A 107 0.95 5.22 -26.13
CA ILE A 107 1.87 6.36 -26.07
C ILE A 107 3.32 5.88 -25.86
N LEU A 108 3.54 4.92 -24.95
CA LEU A 108 4.86 4.34 -24.70
C LEU A 108 5.47 3.71 -25.96
N ARG A 109 4.65 3.01 -26.76
CA ARG A 109 5.10 2.38 -28.00
C ARG A 109 5.49 3.40 -29.05
N THR A 110 4.71 4.46 -29.24
CA THR A 110 5.01 5.52 -30.21
C THR A 110 6.33 6.20 -29.89
N ILE A 111 6.58 6.53 -28.62
CA ILE A 111 7.85 7.15 -28.18
C ILE A 111 9.02 6.19 -28.36
N THR A 112 8.83 4.93 -27.99
CA THR A 112 9.87 3.90 -28.13
C THR A 112 10.26 3.74 -29.60
N ALA A 113 9.28 3.72 -30.50
CA ALA A 113 9.50 3.66 -31.94
C ALA A 113 10.24 4.91 -32.44
N HIS A 114 9.85 6.11 -31.99
CA HIS A 114 10.52 7.36 -32.33
C HIS A 114 12.00 7.37 -31.91
N ILE A 115 12.28 7.03 -30.66
CA ILE A 115 13.66 6.98 -30.13
C ILE A 115 14.50 5.93 -30.87
N SER A 116 13.90 4.80 -31.26
CA SER A 116 14.60 3.73 -31.97
C SER A 116 14.94 4.05 -33.43
N ARG A 117 14.38 5.12 -34.01
CA ARG A 117 14.73 5.59 -35.36
C ARG A 117 16.09 6.28 -35.43
N PHE A 118 16.60 6.78 -34.31
CA PHE A 118 17.90 7.45 -34.29
C PHE A 118 19.03 6.41 -34.37
N PRO A 119 20.04 6.62 -35.24
CA PRO A 119 21.16 5.68 -35.35
C PRO A 119 21.97 5.66 -34.04
N ALA A 120 22.10 4.46 -33.47
CA ALA A 120 22.85 4.21 -32.25
C ALA A 120 24.06 3.32 -32.56
N VAL A 121 25.22 3.67 -32.00
CA VAL A 121 26.46 2.91 -32.14
C VAL A 121 26.77 2.19 -30.84
N LYS A 122 27.17 0.92 -30.92
CA LYS A 122 27.61 0.15 -29.74
C LYS A 122 28.91 0.75 -29.18
N SER A 123 29.15 0.61 -27.88
CA SER A 123 30.44 0.99 -27.31
C SER A 123 31.56 0.19 -27.98
N HIS A 124 32.44 0.86 -28.72
CA HIS A 124 33.59 0.25 -29.43
C HIS A 124 34.72 -0.21 -28.48
N TYR A 125 34.51 -0.25 -27.17
CA TYR A 125 35.53 -0.70 -26.23
C TYR A 125 35.49 -2.22 -26.11
N CYS A 126 36.58 -2.86 -26.53
CA CYS A 126 36.79 -4.32 -26.54
C CYS A 126 36.67 -5.00 -25.17
N HIS A 127 36.58 -4.23 -24.08
CA HIS A 127 36.53 -4.74 -22.71
C HIS A 127 35.22 -4.41 -21.97
N SER A 128 34.21 -3.89 -22.67
CA SER A 128 32.96 -3.43 -22.07
C SER A 128 31.93 -4.56 -22.02
N SER A 129 31.61 -5.06 -20.83
CA SER A 129 30.46 -5.93 -20.57
C SER A 129 29.11 -5.21 -20.69
N SER A 130 29.10 -3.93 -21.08
CA SER A 130 27.90 -3.11 -21.17
C SER A 130 27.23 -3.25 -22.54
N SER A 131 25.92 -3.49 -22.53
CA SER A 131 25.03 -3.45 -23.71
C SER A 131 24.71 -2.03 -24.19
N LYS A 132 25.25 -1.00 -23.53
CA LYS A 132 24.86 0.38 -23.74
C LYS A 132 25.18 0.87 -25.15
N GLN A 133 24.19 1.51 -25.77
CA GLN A 133 24.32 2.09 -27.10
C GLN A 133 24.35 3.62 -27.01
N TYR A 134 25.04 4.25 -27.97
CA TYR A 134 25.29 5.69 -27.96
C TYR A 134 24.78 6.34 -29.23
N LEU A 135 23.93 7.34 -29.07
CA LEU A 135 23.47 8.24 -30.11
C LEU A 135 24.53 9.31 -30.44
N HIS A 136 24.35 9.98 -31.58
CA HIS A 136 25.21 11.04 -32.04
C HIS A 136 25.31 12.21 -31.01
N PRO A 137 26.50 12.83 -30.82
CA PRO A 137 26.72 13.90 -29.84
C PRO A 137 25.87 15.16 -30.06
N SER A 138 25.39 15.41 -31.29
CA SER A 138 24.54 16.56 -31.62
C SER A 138 23.07 16.39 -31.21
N LEU A 139 22.70 15.20 -30.74
CA LEU A 139 21.39 14.90 -30.18
C LEU A 139 21.42 15.06 -28.66
N ASN A 140 20.28 15.44 -28.10
CA ASN A 140 20.03 15.46 -26.67
C ASN A 140 18.54 15.20 -26.43
N ILE A 141 18.17 14.83 -25.20
CA ILE A 141 16.77 14.49 -24.86
C ILE A 141 15.81 15.64 -25.19
N PRO A 142 16.07 16.92 -24.83
CA PRO A 142 15.20 18.03 -25.20
C PRO A 142 14.98 18.17 -26.72
N LYS A 143 16.03 17.99 -27.51
CA LYS A 143 15.97 18.08 -28.98
C LYS A 143 15.18 16.92 -29.59
N MET A 144 15.38 15.71 -29.09
CA MET A 144 14.62 14.54 -29.52
C MET A 144 13.12 14.67 -29.19
N TYR A 145 12.80 15.17 -27.99
CA TYR A 145 11.43 15.47 -27.59
C TYR A 145 10.81 16.56 -28.47
N ARG A 146 11.56 17.62 -28.78
CA ARG A 146 11.07 18.67 -29.68
C ARG A 146 10.75 18.11 -31.07
N MET A 147 11.65 17.30 -31.64
CA MET A 147 11.42 16.61 -32.92
C MET A 147 10.18 15.71 -32.86
N PHE A 148 9.95 15.01 -31.73
CA PHE A 148 8.73 14.23 -31.53
C PHE A 148 7.48 15.13 -31.58
N THR A 149 7.46 16.21 -30.80
CA THR A 149 6.30 17.11 -30.76
C THR A 149 6.02 17.81 -32.08
N GLU A 150 7.06 18.06 -32.89
CA GLU A 150 6.95 18.65 -34.24
C GLU A 150 6.42 17.62 -35.26
N GLU A 151 6.78 16.35 -35.14
CA GLU A 151 6.32 15.28 -36.04
C GLU A 151 4.88 14.82 -35.73
N TYR A 152 4.49 14.85 -34.46
CA TYR A 152 3.20 14.37 -33.97
C TYR A 152 2.22 15.51 -33.59
N VAL A 153 2.31 16.66 -34.26
CA VAL A 153 1.43 17.81 -34.03
C VAL A 153 -0.04 17.41 -34.18
N GLY A 154 -0.86 17.77 -33.20
CA GLY A 154 -2.30 17.46 -33.18
C GLY A 154 -2.65 16.08 -32.60
N GLN A 155 -1.65 15.25 -32.28
CA GLN A 155 -1.84 14.04 -31.50
C GLN A 155 -1.53 14.27 -30.02
N GLU A 156 -2.06 13.40 -29.17
CA GLU A 156 -1.78 13.46 -27.74
C GLU A 156 -0.32 13.11 -27.48
N SER A 157 0.45 14.15 -27.16
CA SER A 157 1.88 14.03 -26.90
C SER A 157 2.14 13.70 -25.43
N PRO A 158 3.09 12.81 -25.13
CA PRO A 158 3.54 12.55 -23.76
C PRO A 158 4.20 13.79 -23.16
N SER A 159 4.30 13.83 -21.84
CA SER A 159 5.16 14.82 -21.19
C SER A 159 6.64 14.53 -21.45
N PHE A 160 7.47 15.57 -21.44
CA PHE A 160 8.94 15.45 -21.49
C PHE A 160 9.50 14.49 -20.42
N ALA A 161 8.90 14.45 -19.24
CA ALA A 161 9.31 13.54 -18.17
C ALA A 161 9.08 12.07 -18.51
N THR A 162 8.00 11.77 -19.24
CA THR A 162 7.70 10.43 -19.75
C THR A 162 8.71 10.03 -20.83
N ASP A 163 8.96 10.91 -21.81
CA ASP A 163 9.95 10.70 -22.87
C ASP A 163 11.35 10.43 -22.30
N SER A 164 11.81 11.29 -21.39
CA SER A 164 13.11 11.15 -20.71
C SER A 164 13.23 9.84 -19.93
N ARG A 165 12.14 9.35 -19.34
CA ARG A 165 12.11 8.07 -18.61
C ARG A 165 12.25 6.89 -19.56
N ILE A 166 11.58 6.94 -20.72
CA ILE A 166 11.66 5.90 -21.75
C ILE A 166 13.06 5.85 -22.34
N PHE A 167 13.66 7.01 -22.63
CA PHE A 167 15.05 7.09 -23.09
C PHE A 167 16.02 6.35 -22.14
N LYS A 168 15.89 6.57 -20.83
CA LYS A 168 16.69 5.87 -19.81
C LYS A 168 16.42 4.37 -19.79
N LYS A 169 15.18 3.94 -20.04
CA LYS A 169 14.77 2.53 -20.07
C LYS A 169 15.40 1.77 -21.26
N LEU A 170 15.69 2.46 -22.37
CA LEU A 170 16.30 1.88 -23.56
C LEU A 170 17.83 1.68 -23.45
N ASP A 171 18.43 1.98 -22.29
CA ASP A 171 19.88 1.92 -22.06
C ASP A 171 20.68 2.66 -23.16
N LEU A 172 20.20 3.86 -23.52
CA LEU A 172 20.85 4.76 -24.48
C LEU A 172 21.67 5.84 -23.77
N GLY A 173 22.72 6.29 -24.43
CA GLY A 173 23.53 7.45 -24.04
C GLY A 173 23.83 8.35 -25.23
N PHE A 174 24.41 9.52 -24.97
CA PHE A 174 24.97 10.37 -26.02
C PHE A 174 26.47 10.16 -26.07
N ASN A 175 27.01 9.94 -27.27
CA ASN A 175 28.45 9.80 -27.43
C ASN A 175 29.13 11.12 -27.02
N LYS A 176 30.21 11.02 -26.25
CA LYS A 176 31.02 12.19 -25.88
C LYS A 176 32.30 12.08 -26.70
N PRO A 177 32.60 13.05 -27.59
CA PRO A 177 33.85 13.02 -28.34
C PRO A 177 35.01 13.00 -27.33
N LYS A 178 35.76 11.89 -27.31
CA LYS A 178 37.03 11.83 -26.57
C LYS A 178 38.11 12.48 -27.42
N LYS A 179 39.00 13.26 -26.80
CA LYS A 179 40.32 13.55 -27.39
C LYS A 179 41.03 12.21 -27.53
N THR A 180 41.26 11.78 -28.77
CA THR A 180 41.89 10.49 -29.06
C THR A 180 43.40 10.58 -28.88
N ASN A 181 43.94 9.91 -27.88
CA ASN A 181 45.29 9.35 -27.91
C ASN A 181 45.15 7.87 -27.60
N VAL A 182 44.81 7.02 -28.58
CA VAL A 182 45.38 5.66 -28.72
C VAL A 182 44.79 4.95 -29.95
N HIS A 183 45.71 4.45 -30.76
CA HIS A 183 45.54 3.37 -31.73
C HIS A 183 45.04 2.09 -31.06
N CYS A 184 44.16 1.35 -31.73
CA CYS A 184 44.11 -0.10 -31.58
C CYS A 184 44.80 -0.70 -32.80
N ALA A 185 45.84 -1.50 -32.53
CA ALA A 185 46.51 -2.37 -33.49
C ALA A 185 45.66 -3.60 -33.81
#